data_AF-A0A8H4ZRB6-F1
#
_entry.id   AF-A0A8H4ZRB6-F1
#
_cell.length_a   1.000
_cell.length_b   1.000
_cell.length_c   1.000
_cell.angle_alpha   90.00
_cell.angle_beta   90.00
_cell.angle_gamma   90.00
#
_symmetry.space_group_name_H-M   'P 1'
#
loop_
_entity.id
_entity.type
_entity.pdbx_description
1 polymer ?
#
loop_
_entity_poly.entity_id
_entity_poly.type
_entity_poly.pdbx_seq_one_letter_code
_entity_poly.pdbx_strand_id
1 'polypeptide(L)'
;MAPNMQNEIEYLVRHRVDQESKTVEFLVQWVDGPRSWEPEEVLQQLDHEIIYDYWMDRGGRDEATGLEQHHVFKVKCKGWKRGEWCYNCHWVGYPADQDTWEPEAKILDIAPAAIQDWEAREAVRQAKVAARKAAAAAANQQ
;
A
#
# COMPACT_ATOMS: atom_id res chain seq x y z
N MET A 1 -0.69 12.00 18.85
CA MET A 1 -0.92 10.69 19.48
C MET A 1 -0.26 9.67 18.59
N ALA A 2 0.55 8.76 19.14
CA ALA A 2 1.18 7.70 18.35
C ALA A 2 0.12 6.64 17.99
N PRO A 3 0.16 6.04 16.79
CA PRO A 3 -0.75 4.97 16.43
C PRO A 3 -0.57 3.80 17.41
N ASN A 4 -1.66 3.24 17.90
CA ASN A 4 -1.63 2.09 18.81
C ASN A 4 -1.41 0.79 18.03
N MET A 5 -0.25 0.66 17.36
CA MET A 5 0.09 -0.47 16.48
C MET A 5 0.25 -1.82 17.21
N GLN A 6 -0.02 -1.89 18.52
CA GLN A 6 0.11 -3.10 19.32
C GLN A 6 -1.22 -3.86 19.48
N ASN A 7 -2.34 -3.27 19.08
CA ASN A 7 -3.66 -3.83 19.32
C ASN A 7 -4.29 -4.38 18.04
N GLU A 8 -5.00 -5.50 18.18
CA GLU A 8 -5.81 -6.09 17.12
C GLU A 8 -7.10 -5.27 16.93
N ILE A 9 -7.49 -5.09 15.67
CA ILE A 9 -8.73 -4.38 15.32
C ILE A 9 -9.92 -5.30 15.63
N GLU A 10 -10.91 -4.80 16.35
CA GLU A 10 -12.18 -5.52 16.56
C GLU A 10 -13.14 -5.26 15.39
N TYR A 11 -13.39 -3.98 15.07
CA TYR A 11 -14.16 -3.56 13.89
C TYR A 11 -13.99 -2.06 13.59
N LEU A 12 -14.32 -1.67 12.35
CA LEU A 12 -14.36 -0.28 11.91
C LEU A 12 -15.75 0.34 12.16
N VAL A 13 -15.80 1.42 12.96
CA VAL A 13 -17.06 2.06 13.37
C VAL A 13 -17.61 2.96 12.27
N ARG A 14 -16.77 3.85 11.74
CA ARG A 14 -17.10 4.82 10.68
C ARG A 14 -15.83 5.39 10.07
N HIS A 15 -15.96 6.06 8.94
CA HIS A 15 -14.89 6.82 8.31
C HIS A 15 -15.17 8.33 8.34
N ARG A 16 -14.12 9.12 8.10
CA ARG A 16 -14.20 10.54 7.76
C ARG A 16 -13.26 10.83 6.59
N VAL A 17 -13.68 11.73 5.71
CA VAL A 17 -12.91 12.10 4.52
C VAL A 17 -12.33 13.49 4.72
N ASP A 18 -11.04 13.63 4.50
CA ASP A 18 -10.39 14.93 4.32
C ASP A 18 -10.36 15.23 2.82
N GLN A 19 -11.17 16.22 2.42
CA GLN A 19 -11.29 16.63 1.02
C GLN A 19 -10.12 17.48 0.54
N GLU A 20 -9.32 18.07 1.43
CA GLU A 20 -8.14 18.84 1.04
C GLU A 20 -6.99 17.89 0.73
N SER A 21 -6.67 17.00 1.68
CA SER A 21 -5.60 16.03 1.50
C SER A 21 -6.01 14.79 0.70
N LYS A 22 -7.30 14.62 0.40
CA LYS A 22 -7.86 13.42 -0.29
C LYS A 22 -7.55 12.12 0.46
N THR A 23 -7.54 12.19 1.79
CA THR A 23 -7.27 11.05 2.69
C THR A 23 -8.51 10.63 3.46
N VAL A 24 -8.47 9.42 4.00
CA VAL A 24 -9.53 8.86 4.83
C VAL A 24 -8.94 8.39 6.15
N GLU A 25 -9.67 8.65 7.23
CA GLU A 25 -9.40 8.08 8.54
C GLU A 25 -10.61 7.28 9.02
N PHE A 26 -10.35 6.24 9.80
CA PHE A 26 -11.36 5.38 10.39
C PHE A 26 -11.39 5.54 11.90
N LEU A 27 -12.60 5.58 12.45
CA LEU A 27 -12.79 5.38 13.88
C LEU A 27 -12.76 3.87 14.13
N VAL A 28 -11.72 3.40 14.78
CA VAL A 28 -11.44 1.99 15.03
C VAL A 28 -11.92 1.63 16.43
N GLN A 29 -12.61 0.49 16.56
CA GLN A 29 -12.74 -0.21 17.83
C GLN A 29 -11.66 -1.29 17.89
N TRP A 30 -10.86 -1.26 18.96
CA TRP A 30 -9.80 -2.25 19.23
C TRP A 30 -10.30 -3.29 20.23
N VAL A 31 -9.77 -4.52 20.16
CA VAL A 31 -10.18 -5.63 21.05
C VAL A 31 -10.03 -5.26 22.54
N ASP A 32 -8.89 -4.68 22.92
CA ASP A 32 -8.58 -4.31 24.31
C ASP A 32 -8.24 -2.81 24.46
N GLY A 33 -8.95 -1.93 23.74
CA GLY A 33 -8.57 -0.52 23.69
C GLY A 33 -9.72 0.49 23.52
N PRO A 34 -9.47 1.76 23.86
CA PRO A 34 -10.40 2.84 23.55
C PRO A 34 -10.45 3.09 22.05
N ARG A 35 -11.57 3.60 21.54
CA ARG A 35 -11.66 3.97 20.12
C ARG A 35 -10.69 5.09 19.77
N SER A 36 -10.04 4.98 18.62
CA SER A 36 -9.17 6.02 18.06
C SER A 36 -9.43 6.23 16.57
N TRP A 37 -9.06 7.41 16.08
CA TRP A 37 -9.01 7.68 14.65
C TRP A 37 -7.65 7.26 14.11
N GLU A 38 -7.65 6.38 13.12
CA GLU A 38 -6.43 5.92 12.46
C GLU A 38 -6.49 6.18 10.96
N PRO A 39 -5.36 6.53 10.31
CA PRO A 39 -5.30 6.67 8.87
C PRO A 39 -5.59 5.36 8.14
N GLU A 40 -6.27 5.45 6.99
CA GLU A 40 -6.56 4.31 6.11
C GLU A 40 -5.30 3.50 5.75
N GLU A 41 -4.20 4.19 5.43
CA GLU A 41 -2.91 3.56 5.11
C GLU A 41 -2.35 2.74 6.29
N VAL A 42 -2.44 3.26 7.51
CA VAL A 42 -1.94 2.56 8.71
C VAL A 42 -2.74 1.28 8.92
N LEU A 43 -4.06 1.33 8.73
CA LEU A 43 -4.92 0.17 8.88
C LEU A 43 -4.70 -0.84 7.76
N GLN A 44 -4.56 -0.41 6.51
CA GLN A 44 -4.24 -1.32 5.39
C GLN A 44 -2.90 -2.04 5.60
N GLN A 45 -1.94 -1.41 6.28
CA GLN A 45 -0.68 -2.05 6.64
C GLN A 45 -0.84 -3.07 7.77
N LEU A 46 -1.79 -2.86 8.69
CA LEU A 46 -2.07 -3.74 9.82
C LEU A 46 -2.95 -4.93 9.42
N ASP A 47 -4.07 -4.64 8.78
CA ASP A 47 -5.06 -5.57 8.27
C ASP A 47 -5.73 -4.95 7.04
N HIS A 48 -5.40 -5.44 5.85
CA HIS A 48 -5.98 -4.91 4.62
C HIS A 48 -7.39 -5.44 4.36
N GLU A 49 -7.72 -6.64 4.84
CA GLU A 49 -9.01 -7.29 4.55
C GLU A 49 -10.14 -6.47 5.16
N ILE A 50 -9.97 -5.99 6.39
CA ILE A 50 -11.00 -5.21 7.08
C ILE A 50 -11.36 -3.89 6.37
N ILE A 51 -10.40 -3.26 5.70
CA ILE A 51 -10.62 -2.02 4.93
C ILE A 51 -11.39 -2.33 3.65
N TYR A 52 -11.00 -3.40 2.96
CA TYR A 52 -11.64 -3.80 1.71
C TYR A 52 -13.08 -4.23 1.94
N ASP A 53 -13.34 -5.03 2.98
CA ASP A 53 -14.68 -5.45 3.35
C ASP A 53 -15.56 -4.24 3.72
N TYR A 54 -15.02 -3.32 4.51
CA TYR A 54 -15.74 -2.10 4.88
C TYR A 54 -16.18 -1.27 3.67
N TRP A 55 -15.31 -1.14 2.66
CA TRP A 55 -15.64 -0.41 1.44
C TRP A 55 -16.57 -1.19 0.53
N MET A 56 -16.37 -2.50 0.39
CA MET A 56 -17.22 -3.37 -0.42
C MET A 56 -18.69 -3.28 0.04
N ASP A 57 -18.93 -3.31 1.35
CA ASP A 57 -20.26 -3.15 1.94
C ASP A 57 -20.92 -1.78 1.68
N ARG A 58 -20.17 -0.82 1.13
CA ARG A 58 -20.59 0.57 0.86
C ARG A 58 -20.54 0.93 -0.63
N GLY A 59 -20.50 -0.06 -1.52
CA GLY A 59 -20.43 0.15 -2.97
C GLY A 59 -19.02 0.43 -3.50
N GLY A 60 -18.02 0.33 -2.63
CA GLY A 60 -16.62 0.62 -2.93
C GLY A 60 -16.17 1.97 -2.37
N ARG A 61 -14.85 2.17 -2.37
CA ARG A 61 -14.21 3.35 -1.76
C ARG A 61 -14.60 4.66 -2.46
N ASP A 62 -14.64 4.65 -3.80
CA ASP A 62 -14.99 5.83 -4.59
C ASP A 62 -16.41 6.31 -4.27
N GLU A 63 -17.39 5.39 -4.25
CA GLU A 63 -18.78 5.70 -3.94
C GLU A 63 -18.95 6.20 -2.50
N ALA A 64 -18.26 5.56 -1.54
CA ALA A 64 -18.34 5.93 -0.14
C ALA A 64 -17.69 7.28 0.19
N THR A 65 -16.65 7.68 -0.55
CA THR A 65 -15.81 8.85 -0.21
C THR A 65 -15.98 10.04 -1.15
N GLY A 66 -16.43 9.82 -2.38
CA GLY A 66 -16.46 10.82 -3.45
C GLY A 66 -15.08 11.31 -3.88
N LEU A 67 -14.00 10.58 -3.56
CA LEU A 67 -12.64 10.94 -3.95
C LEU A 67 -12.31 10.40 -5.35
N GLU A 68 -11.80 11.27 -6.21
CA GLU A 68 -11.31 10.90 -7.55
C GLU A 68 -9.77 10.77 -7.62
N GLN A 69 -9.10 11.11 -6.52
CA GLN A 69 -7.64 11.07 -6.42
C GLN A 69 -7.22 10.03 -5.39
N HIS A 70 -6.16 9.30 -5.71
CA HIS A 70 -5.68 8.16 -4.95
C HIS A 70 -4.22 8.35 -4.51
N HIS A 71 -3.88 7.79 -3.36
CA HIS A 71 -2.52 7.80 -2.83
C HIS A 71 -1.85 6.46 -3.09
N VAL A 72 -0.57 6.49 -3.45
CA VAL A 72 0.23 5.28 -3.62
C VAL A 72 0.50 4.68 -2.25
N PHE A 73 0.02 3.46 -1.99
CA PHE A 73 0.36 2.70 -0.80
C PHE A 73 1.75 2.07 -0.95
N LYS A 74 2.02 1.42 -2.09
CA LYS A 74 3.35 0.89 -2.40
C LYS A 74 3.56 0.67 -3.89
N VAL A 75 4.81 0.78 -4.32
CA VAL A 75 5.25 0.31 -5.64
C VAL A 75 5.62 -1.18 -5.56
N LYS A 76 5.01 -2.00 -6.42
CA LYS A 76 5.27 -3.44 -6.52
C LYS A 76 6.45 -3.77 -7.41
N CYS A 77 6.47 -3.23 -8.61
CA CYS A 77 7.53 -3.48 -9.60
C CYS A 77 7.64 -2.35 -10.63
N LYS A 78 8.76 -2.34 -11.36
CA LYS A 78 9.02 -1.49 -12.51
C LYS A 78 9.03 -2.33 -13.78
N GLY A 79 8.54 -1.77 -14.88
CA GLY A 79 8.48 -2.47 -16.16
C GLY A 79 8.29 -1.53 -17.33
N TRP A 80 8.62 -2.03 -18.52
CA TRP A 80 8.37 -1.30 -19.77
C TRP A 80 6.94 -1.57 -20.24
N LYS A 81 6.14 -0.52 -20.39
CA LYS A 81 4.74 -0.61 -20.84
C LYS A 81 4.47 0.53 -21.82
N ARG A 82 3.76 0.22 -22.92
CA ARG A 82 3.29 1.20 -23.91
C ARG A 82 4.36 2.20 -24.42
N GLY A 83 5.63 1.79 -24.44
CA GLY A 83 6.73 2.60 -24.96
C GLY A 83 7.44 3.49 -23.92
N GLU A 84 7.13 3.33 -22.63
CA GLU A 84 7.78 4.05 -21.54
C GLU A 84 8.02 3.16 -20.30
N TRP A 85 8.83 3.67 -19.36
CA TRP A 85 8.99 3.06 -18.06
C TRP A 85 7.78 3.37 -17.17
N CYS A 86 7.24 2.33 -16.55
CA CYS A 86 6.11 2.45 -15.63
C CYS A 86 6.39 1.71 -14.32
N TYR A 87 5.73 2.16 -13.26
CA TYR A 87 5.61 1.46 -11.99
C TYR A 87 4.23 0.82 -11.87
N ASN A 88 4.17 -0.39 -11.33
CA ASN A 88 2.91 -0.98 -10.89
C ASN A 88 2.63 -0.53 -9.45
N CYS A 89 1.60 0.30 -9.31
CA CYS A 89 1.23 0.96 -8.07
C CYS A 89 0.05 0.26 -7.42
N HIS A 90 0.21 -0.03 -6.12
CA HIS A 90 -0.88 -0.41 -5.25
C HIS A 90 -1.38 0.82 -4.51
N TRP A 91 -2.69 0.96 -4.38
CA TRP A 91 -3.36 2.18 -3.94
C TRP A 91 -3.88 2.04 -2.51
N VAL A 92 -3.88 3.15 -1.76
CA VAL A 92 -4.46 3.22 -0.42
C VAL A 92 -5.97 2.97 -0.52
N GLY A 93 -6.47 1.98 0.23
CA GLY A 93 -7.88 1.61 0.28
C GLY A 93 -8.38 0.68 -0.83
N TYR A 94 -7.50 0.23 -1.74
CA TYR A 94 -7.88 -0.68 -2.83
C TYR A 94 -7.16 -2.03 -2.74
N PRO A 95 -7.83 -3.12 -3.13
CA PRO A 95 -7.23 -4.44 -3.23
C PRO A 95 -6.18 -4.52 -4.36
N ALA A 96 -5.33 -5.54 -4.24
CA ALA A 96 -4.16 -5.75 -5.09
C ALA A 96 -4.47 -6.04 -6.57
N ASP A 97 -5.70 -6.41 -6.89
CA ASP A 97 -6.19 -6.65 -8.25
C ASP A 97 -6.61 -5.35 -8.98
N GLN A 98 -6.72 -4.24 -8.23
CA GLN A 98 -6.96 -2.90 -8.77
C GLN A 98 -5.67 -2.10 -8.96
N ASP A 99 -4.51 -2.74 -8.83
CA ASP A 99 -3.22 -2.11 -9.11
C ASP A 99 -3.11 -1.69 -10.56
N THR A 100 -2.59 -0.49 -10.79
CA THR A 100 -2.44 0.07 -12.13
C THR A 100 -0.96 0.27 -12.49
N TRP A 101 -0.69 0.38 -13.78
CA TRP A 101 0.63 0.73 -14.28
C TRP A 101 0.66 2.23 -14.58
N GLU A 102 1.48 2.95 -13.83
CA GLU A 102 1.57 4.40 -13.90
C GLU A 102 2.92 4.84 -14.49
N PRO A 103 2.95 5.89 -15.34
CA PRO A 103 4.20 6.44 -15.87
C PRO A 103 5.21 6.75 -14.78
N GLU A 104 6.48 6.45 -15.01
CA GLU A 104 7.56 6.72 -14.07
C GLU A 104 7.61 8.20 -13.66
N ALA A 105 7.48 9.11 -14.62
CA ALA A 105 7.47 10.55 -14.36
C ALA A 105 6.33 10.98 -13.42
N LYS A 106 5.14 10.37 -13.54
CA LYS A 106 3.99 10.67 -12.67
C LYS A 106 4.29 10.27 -11.22
N ILE A 107 4.81 9.06 -11.01
CA ILE A 107 5.04 8.55 -9.65
C ILE A 107 6.24 9.23 -8.98
N LEU A 108 7.26 9.62 -9.74
CA LEU A 108 8.36 10.45 -9.22
C LEU A 108 7.88 11.80 -8.68
N ASP A 109 6.86 12.38 -9.31
CA ASP A 109 6.27 13.65 -8.88
C ASP A 109 5.39 13.48 -7.63
N ILE A 110 4.48 12.51 -7.63
CA ILE A 110 3.45 12.40 -6.58
C ILE A 110 3.86 11.54 -5.37
N ALA A 111 4.78 10.59 -5.54
CA ALA A 111 5.13 9.62 -4.50
C ALA A 111 6.62 9.22 -4.53
N PRO A 112 7.56 10.19 -4.44
CA PRO A 112 9.00 9.90 -4.48
C PRO A 112 9.45 8.97 -3.36
N ALA A 113 8.84 9.05 -2.17
CA ALA A 113 9.14 8.16 -1.05
C ALA A 113 8.82 6.69 -1.37
N ALA A 114 7.69 6.42 -2.03
CA ALA A 114 7.29 5.06 -2.40
C ALA A 114 8.25 4.43 -3.42
N ILE A 115 8.89 5.25 -4.27
CA ILE A 115 9.94 4.81 -5.19
C ILE A 115 11.21 4.47 -4.41
N GLN A 116 11.67 5.33 -3.50
CA GLN A 116 12.85 5.08 -2.68
C GLN A 116 12.72 3.77 -1.88
N ASP A 117 11.55 3.54 -1.27
CA ASP A 117 11.26 2.30 -0.55
C ASP A 117 11.29 1.07 -1.47
N TRP A 118 10.80 1.20 -2.71
CA TRP A 118 10.86 0.13 -3.69
C TRP A 118 12.28 -0.15 -4.17
N GLU A 119 13.06 0.89 -4.47
CA GLU A 119 14.46 0.75 -4.89
C GLU A 119 15.30 0.06 -3.81
N ALA A 120 15.10 0.45 -2.54
CA ALA A 120 15.77 -0.19 -1.41
C ALA A 120 15.40 -1.69 -1.30
N ARG A 121 14.10 -2.04 -1.40
CA ARG A 121 13.64 -3.43 -1.40
C ARG A 121 14.18 -4.22 -2.59
N GLU A 122 14.22 -3.62 -3.77
CA GLU A 122 14.74 -4.26 -4.98
C GLU A 122 16.24 -4.50 -4.90
N ALA A 123 17.02 -3.56 -4.38
CA ALA A 123 18.46 -3.75 -4.16
C ALA A 123 18.73 -4.95 -3.24
N VAL A 124 17.98 -5.06 -2.13
CA VAL A 124 18.07 -6.22 -1.22
C VAL A 124 17.66 -7.51 -1.93
N ARG A 125 16.58 -7.49 -2.73
CA ARG A 125 16.13 -8.66 -3.50
C ARG A 125 17.19 -9.11 -4.50
N GLN A 126 17.77 -8.19 -5.26
CA GLN A 126 18.80 -8.48 -6.25
C GLN A 126 20.06 -9.06 -5.60
N ALA A 127 20.49 -8.50 -4.45
CA ALA A 127 21.62 -9.04 -3.68
C ALA A 127 21.37 -10.48 -3.23
N LYS A 128 20.16 -10.77 -2.71
CA LYS A 128 19.77 -12.15 -2.32
C LYS A 128 19.76 -13.12 -3.51
N VAL A 129 19.27 -12.67 -4.66
CA VAL A 129 19.25 -13.49 -5.89
C VAL A 129 20.67 -13.78 -6.38
N ALA A 130 21.55 -12.77 -6.40
CA ALA A 130 22.95 -12.94 -6.78
C ALA A 130 23.68 -13.92 -5.86
N ALA A 131 23.49 -13.81 -4.54
CA ALA A 131 24.09 -14.72 -3.56
C ALA A 131 23.63 -16.18 -3.77
N ARG A 132 22.33 -16.40 -4.01
CA ARG A 132 21.79 -17.74 -4.31
C ARG A 132 22.37 -18.32 -5.60
N LYS A 133 22.51 -17.50 -6.64
CA LYS A 133 23.10 -17.93 -7.92
C LYS A 133 24.57 -18.31 -7.76
N ALA A 134 25.34 -17.54 -6.99
CA ALA A 134 26.74 -17.85 -6.70
C ALA A 134 26.88 -19.17 -5.91
N ALA A 135 26.05 -19.38 -4.88
CA ALA A 135 26.04 -20.62 -4.11
C ALA A 135 25.70 -21.84 -4.97
N ALA A 136 24.69 -21.75 -5.83
CA ALA A 136 24.32 -22.84 -6.75
C ALA A 136 25.43 -23.15 -7.77
N ALA A 137 26.11 -22.12 -8.29
CA ALA A 137 27.23 -22.31 -9.21
C ALA A 137 28.43 -23.00 -8.55
N ALA A 138 28.71 -22.71 -7.28
CA ALA A 138 29.77 -23.38 -6.51
C ALA A 138 29.44 -24.85 -6.21
N ALA A 139 28.18 -25.16 -5.92
CA ALA A 139 27.73 -26.53 -5.64
C ALA A 139 27.79 -27.44 -6.89
N ASN A 140 27.53 -26.91 -8.08
CA ASN A 140 27.60 -27.66 -9.34
C ASN A 140 29.04 -27.87 -9.88
N GLN A 141 30.05 -27.33 -9.20
CA GLN A 141 31.47 -27.50 -9.55
C GLN A 141 32.19 -28.52 -8.65
N GLN A 142 31.47 -29.14 -7.71
CA GLN A 142 31.92 -30.24 -6.85
C GLN A 142 31.32 -31.56 -7.33
#